data_AF-A0A1B9LZ14-F1
#
_entry.id   AF-A0A1B9LZ14-F1
#
_cell.length_a   1.000
_cell.length_b   1.000
_cell.length_c   1.000
_cell.angle_alpha   90.00
_cell.angle_beta   90.00
_cell.angle_gamma   90.00
#
_symmetry.space_group_name_H-M   'P 1'
#
loop_
_entity.id
_entity.type
_entity.pdbx_description
1 polymer ?
#
loop_
_entity_poly.entity_id
_entity_poly.type
_entity_poly.pdbx_seq_one_letter_code
_entity_poly.pdbx_strand_id
1 'polypeptide(L)'
;MSLKRKFLSKSLFFFSPLLLLPYSLSLQALSAQTSSFIQGTAPYLTFDGGANKVKSVEGLLGIKLPNSNYIPPGINSVLYPNATVDTSSIDNPIEMPNITNTFADIQTIVPVSNYPEVSLTNLVNAPYNYGRDDDGDEGINATGKLTIKWQDSSGKDITEDVKANPNMELDFCNAPYQLTLSATDGYLSTEYGIPKTTYFNNANHSYYINPNRINAKVCFAQPSLHAQQGDEQREYWVRKKGFKVQPFNNPTNNFPTTGSNKMFFYLLLAGITPEQIIAVNGSTVQGTEGNVTLQLSAATTHGWGSISYPERVRALKVELIGPTRSWENKKFLPTEFKLYSDNIGGHLIYNFKIERWFIPLPGEANGYWNAHNFCNSLGYGYRIPGVEDYTNANRPDIGWNSGIPGRNINMYRRALSYRDGNHWVGGFFNEWGVMGDASSGYPGTDWDLYDYWAYQTRSRNEWYSVGSGGGNINTIAISSHLYNTNRVACVSP
;
A
#
# COMPACT_ATOMS: atom_id res chain seq x y z
N MET A 1 -33.38 -115.27 9.86
CA MET A 1 -34.69 -115.91 10.13
C MET A 1 -35.61 -114.84 10.71
N SER A 2 -36.87 -114.78 10.25
CA SER A 2 -37.90 -113.73 10.51
C SER A 2 -37.76 -112.44 9.68
N LEU A 3 -38.18 -112.37 8.40
CA LEU A 3 -39.54 -112.35 7.79
C LEU A 3 -40.40 -111.11 8.08
N LYS A 4 -40.47 -110.19 7.09
CA LYS A 4 -41.63 -109.89 6.22
C LYS A 4 -41.75 -108.38 5.96
N ARG A 5 -41.76 -108.00 4.69
CA ARG A 5 -42.90 -107.27 4.11
C ARG A 5 -42.88 -107.34 2.58
N LYS A 6 -44.09 -107.51 2.06
CA LYS A 6 -44.45 -107.98 0.72
C LYS A 6 -44.29 -106.89 -0.34
N PHE A 7 -43.89 -107.32 -1.53
CA PHE A 7 -43.98 -106.59 -2.78
C PHE A 7 -45.42 -106.54 -3.34
N LEU A 8 -45.80 -105.33 -3.80
CA LEU A 8 -46.60 -104.93 -4.97
C LEU A 8 -47.84 -105.73 -5.42
N SER A 9 -48.97 -105.03 -5.59
CA SER A 9 -49.82 -105.17 -6.79
C SER A 9 -50.73 -103.95 -7.02
N LYS A 10 -50.43 -103.26 -8.12
CA LYS A 10 -51.24 -102.49 -9.09
C LYS A 10 -52.70 -102.11 -8.72
N SER A 11 -52.97 -100.80 -8.74
CA SER A 11 -54.30 -100.24 -9.04
C SER A 11 -54.15 -98.98 -9.91
N LEU A 12 -55.15 -98.75 -10.75
CA LEU A 12 -55.14 -97.99 -11.99
C LEU A 12 -54.96 -96.47 -11.84
N PHE A 13 -54.21 -95.91 -12.78
CA PHE A 13 -54.10 -94.48 -13.06
C PHE A 13 -55.45 -93.91 -13.51
N PHE A 14 -55.94 -92.89 -12.79
CA PHE A 14 -56.87 -91.90 -13.33
C PHE A 14 -56.20 -90.53 -13.21
N PHE A 15 -55.86 -89.93 -14.35
CA PHE A 15 -55.31 -88.59 -14.49
C PHE A 15 -56.43 -87.56 -14.28
N SER A 16 -56.24 -86.62 -13.35
CA SER A 16 -56.95 -85.33 -13.31
C SER A 16 -55.91 -84.24 -13.05
N PRO A 17 -55.83 -83.17 -13.85
CA PRO A 17 -54.73 -82.22 -13.79
C PRO A 17 -54.94 -81.22 -12.64
N LEU A 18 -53.95 -81.18 -11.75
CA LEU A 18 -53.79 -80.18 -10.70
C LEU A 18 -53.40 -78.84 -11.37
N LEU A 19 -54.30 -77.85 -11.32
CA LEU A 19 -54.00 -76.47 -11.72
C LEU A 19 -52.96 -75.88 -10.75
N LEU A 20 -51.70 -75.83 -11.17
CA LEU A 20 -50.64 -75.05 -10.52
C LEU A 20 -50.77 -73.59 -10.99
N LEU A 21 -51.41 -72.75 -10.19
CA LEU A 21 -51.32 -71.29 -10.31
C LEU A 21 -49.92 -70.83 -9.86
N PRO A 22 -49.13 -70.15 -10.71
CA PRO A 22 -47.93 -69.46 -10.23
C PRO A 22 -48.38 -68.15 -9.59
N TYR A 23 -48.42 -68.09 -8.26
CA TYR A 23 -48.51 -66.80 -7.56
C TYR A 23 -47.16 -66.09 -7.70
N SER A 24 -47.12 -64.99 -8.46
CA SER A 24 -45.97 -64.08 -8.51
C SER A 24 -45.91 -63.26 -7.21
N LEU A 25 -44.90 -63.49 -6.37
CA LEU A 25 -44.58 -62.64 -5.21
C LEU A 25 -43.77 -61.39 -5.62
N SER A 26 -44.16 -60.72 -6.71
CA SER A 26 -43.49 -59.50 -7.16
C SER A 26 -44.36 -58.27 -6.90
N LEU A 27 -43.84 -57.40 -6.03
CA LEU A 27 -44.17 -55.98 -5.85
C LEU A 27 -45.57 -55.66 -5.30
N GLN A 28 -45.75 -55.83 -3.98
CA GLN A 28 -46.67 -54.97 -3.25
C GLN A 28 -45.95 -53.66 -2.94
N ALA A 29 -46.14 -52.63 -3.78
CA ALA A 29 -45.79 -51.28 -3.39
C ALA A 29 -46.83 -50.80 -2.36
N LEU A 30 -46.40 -50.58 -1.11
CA LEU A 30 -47.22 -49.89 -0.12
C LEU A 30 -47.39 -48.43 -0.58
N SER A 31 -48.57 -48.07 -1.08
CA SER A 31 -48.93 -46.66 -1.23
C SER A 31 -49.49 -46.15 0.09
N ALA A 32 -48.73 -45.32 0.79
CA ALA A 32 -49.25 -44.54 1.91
C ALA A 32 -49.78 -43.21 1.36
N GLN A 33 -51.06 -42.92 1.55
CA GLN A 33 -51.64 -41.59 1.33
C GLN A 33 -51.88 -40.95 2.68
N THR A 34 -51.20 -39.85 2.97
CA THR A 34 -51.44 -39.05 4.17
C THR A 34 -52.59 -38.07 3.88
N SER A 35 -53.45 -37.86 4.87
CA SER A 35 -54.56 -36.88 4.79
C SER A 35 -54.09 -35.42 4.83
N SER A 36 -52.79 -35.19 5.07
CA SER A 36 -52.14 -33.88 5.12
C SER A 36 -50.73 -34.02 4.55
N PHE A 37 -50.18 -32.93 4.01
CA PHE A 37 -48.80 -32.90 3.56
C PHE A 37 -47.86 -33.21 4.74
N ILE A 38 -46.84 -34.03 4.50
CA ILE A 38 -45.75 -34.20 5.45
C ILE A 38 -45.02 -32.85 5.50
N GLN A 39 -44.96 -32.24 6.69
CA GLN A 39 -44.26 -30.97 6.90
C GLN A 39 -42.77 -31.29 7.04
N GLY A 40 -42.03 -30.96 6.01
CA GLY A 40 -40.59 -31.13 5.90
C GLY A 40 -39.80 -29.93 6.40
N THR A 41 -38.51 -29.90 6.09
CA THR A 41 -37.66 -28.71 6.28
C THR A 41 -37.40 -28.01 4.95
N ALA A 42 -36.93 -26.76 5.02
CA ALA A 42 -36.52 -26.03 3.81
C ALA A 42 -35.04 -26.31 3.56
N PRO A 43 -34.59 -26.39 2.29
CA PRO A 43 -33.18 -26.57 2.00
C PRO A 43 -32.37 -25.39 2.53
N TYR A 44 -31.16 -25.66 3.04
CA TYR A 44 -30.31 -24.67 3.70
C TYR A 44 -28.83 -24.84 3.32
N LEU A 45 -28.03 -23.80 3.60
CA LEU A 45 -26.58 -23.87 3.42
C LEU A 45 -25.89 -24.32 4.71
N THR A 46 -24.82 -25.09 4.58
CA THR A 46 -23.95 -25.47 5.70
C THR A 46 -22.50 -25.59 5.24
N PHE A 47 -21.57 -25.16 6.09
CA PHE A 47 -20.13 -25.09 5.78
C PHE A 47 -19.27 -25.95 6.73
N ASP A 48 -19.93 -26.62 7.68
CA ASP A 48 -19.31 -27.45 8.71
C ASP A 48 -19.95 -28.85 8.75
N GLY A 49 -20.44 -29.31 7.59
CA GLY A 49 -20.99 -30.65 7.43
C GLY A 49 -22.38 -30.84 8.05
N GLY A 50 -23.12 -29.75 8.30
CA GLY A 50 -24.48 -29.77 8.85
C GLY A 50 -24.58 -29.36 10.31
N ALA A 51 -23.47 -29.00 10.98
CA ALA A 51 -23.52 -28.60 12.39
C ALA A 51 -24.23 -27.26 12.58
N ASN A 52 -24.07 -26.33 11.64
CA ASN A 52 -24.80 -25.06 11.62
C ASN A 52 -25.61 -24.90 10.34
N LYS A 53 -26.87 -24.45 10.51
CA LYS A 53 -27.79 -24.12 9.41
C LYS A 53 -27.70 -22.64 9.09
N VAL A 54 -27.11 -22.33 7.93
CA VAL A 54 -27.00 -20.97 7.43
C VAL A 54 -28.24 -20.67 6.58
N LYS A 55 -29.13 -19.83 7.14
CA LYS A 55 -30.41 -19.45 6.52
C LYS A 55 -30.32 -18.15 5.73
N SER A 56 -29.15 -17.52 5.67
CA SER A 56 -28.94 -16.24 5.01
C SER A 56 -27.54 -16.20 4.37
N VAL A 57 -27.40 -15.51 3.23
CA VAL A 57 -26.13 -15.46 2.48
C VAL A 57 -25.02 -14.72 3.23
N GLU A 58 -25.35 -13.95 4.27
CA GLU A 58 -24.38 -13.29 5.15
C GLU A 58 -23.43 -14.31 5.80
N GLY A 59 -23.86 -15.57 6.00
CA GLY A 59 -22.98 -16.63 6.51
C GLY A 59 -21.86 -17.01 5.53
N LEU A 60 -21.97 -16.61 4.26
CA LEU A 60 -20.93 -16.78 3.23
C LEU A 60 -19.86 -15.68 3.29
N LEU A 61 -20.10 -14.61 4.04
CA LEU A 61 -19.29 -13.39 3.99
C LEU A 61 -18.23 -13.33 5.08
N GLY A 62 -17.87 -14.46 5.69
CA GLY A 62 -16.79 -14.55 6.67
C GLY A 62 -15.42 -14.84 6.06
N ILE A 63 -14.37 -14.52 6.82
CA ILE A 63 -12.98 -14.81 6.45
C ILE A 63 -12.29 -15.69 7.50
N LYS A 64 -11.17 -16.28 7.10
CA LYS A 64 -10.27 -16.99 8.01
C LYS A 64 -8.83 -16.59 7.72
N LEU A 65 -8.15 -16.10 8.76
CA LEU A 65 -6.72 -15.79 8.71
C LEU A 65 -5.91 -17.02 9.14
N PRO A 66 -4.61 -17.08 8.83
CA PRO A 66 -3.74 -18.17 9.25
C PRO A 66 -3.76 -18.33 10.77
N ASN A 67 -3.87 -19.58 11.24
CA ASN A 67 -3.87 -19.92 12.67
C ASN A 67 -4.88 -19.14 13.52
N SER A 68 -5.94 -18.60 12.92
CA SER A 68 -6.94 -17.77 13.59
C SER A 68 -8.31 -18.45 13.58
N ASN A 69 -9.17 -18.01 14.50
CA ASN A 69 -10.58 -18.38 14.48
C ASN A 69 -11.27 -17.77 13.25
N TYR A 70 -12.41 -18.36 12.87
CA TYR A 70 -13.27 -17.79 11.83
C TYR A 70 -13.74 -16.39 12.24
N ILE A 71 -13.79 -15.47 11.27
CA ILE A 71 -14.17 -14.07 11.46
C ILE A 71 -15.43 -13.82 10.61
N PRO A 72 -16.64 -13.96 11.19
CA PRO A 72 -17.89 -13.69 10.51
C PRO A 72 -18.28 -12.20 10.58
N PRO A 73 -19.20 -11.76 9.71
CA PRO A 73 -19.93 -10.52 9.92
C PRO A 73 -20.66 -10.53 11.27
N GLY A 74 -20.75 -9.37 11.93
CA GLY A 74 -21.29 -9.29 13.31
C GLY A 74 -22.68 -9.88 13.51
N ILE A 75 -23.55 -9.82 12.50
CA ILE A 75 -24.90 -10.40 12.55
C ILE A 75 -24.90 -11.93 12.66
N ASN A 76 -23.85 -12.61 12.18
CA ASN A 76 -23.76 -14.08 12.16
C ASN A 76 -22.87 -14.67 13.25
N SER A 77 -22.31 -13.82 14.11
CA SER A 77 -21.50 -14.25 15.26
C SER A 77 -22.20 -15.31 16.12
N VAL A 78 -23.53 -15.22 16.24
CA VAL A 78 -24.36 -16.16 17.02
C VAL A 78 -24.31 -17.60 16.47
N LEU A 79 -24.02 -17.77 15.16
CA LEU A 79 -23.90 -19.09 14.53
C LEU A 79 -22.55 -19.75 14.82
N TYR A 80 -21.55 -18.99 15.27
CA TYR A 80 -20.18 -19.46 15.45
C TYR A 80 -19.67 -19.06 16.85
N PRO A 81 -19.96 -19.85 17.90
CA PRO A 81 -19.67 -19.46 19.29
C PRO A 81 -18.19 -19.25 19.61
N ASN A 82 -17.28 -19.81 18.80
CA ASN A 82 -15.82 -19.64 18.95
C ASN A 82 -15.23 -18.61 17.97
N ALA A 83 -16.07 -17.89 17.23
CA ALA A 83 -15.63 -16.91 16.25
C ALA A 83 -15.27 -15.56 16.87
N THR A 84 -14.37 -14.84 16.20
CA THR A 84 -14.06 -13.46 16.53
C THR A 84 -14.89 -12.55 15.64
N VAL A 85 -15.79 -11.77 16.23
CA VAL A 85 -16.64 -10.86 15.46
C VAL A 85 -15.81 -9.76 14.82
N ASP A 86 -16.04 -9.51 13.54
CA ASP A 86 -15.39 -8.39 12.87
C ASP A 86 -15.91 -7.05 13.41
N THR A 87 -14.97 -6.21 13.86
CA THR A 87 -15.18 -4.80 14.21
C THR A 87 -14.18 -3.91 13.50
N SER A 88 -13.64 -4.38 12.37
CA SER A 88 -12.58 -3.69 11.66
C SER A 88 -13.06 -2.43 10.98
N SER A 89 -12.17 -1.46 10.85
CA SER A 89 -12.38 -0.21 10.14
C SER A 89 -11.06 0.28 9.57
N ILE A 90 -11.09 1.37 8.80
CA ILE A 90 -9.87 2.04 8.31
C ILE A 90 -8.95 2.41 9.48
N ASP A 91 -9.52 2.92 10.58
CA ASP A 91 -8.77 3.37 11.76
C ASP A 91 -8.37 2.23 12.70
N ASN A 92 -9.09 1.10 12.63
CA ASN A 92 -8.82 -0.10 13.43
C ASN A 92 -8.92 -1.36 12.57
N PRO A 93 -7.95 -1.61 11.67
CA PRO A 93 -7.94 -2.78 10.80
C PRO A 93 -7.47 -4.04 11.56
N ILE A 94 -7.81 -5.21 11.03
CA ILE A 94 -7.30 -6.51 11.49
C ILE A 94 -5.82 -6.61 11.12
N GLU A 95 -4.96 -6.89 12.10
CA GLU A 95 -3.54 -7.12 11.86
C GLU A 95 -3.29 -8.58 11.43
N MET A 96 -2.54 -8.79 10.35
CA MET A 96 -2.15 -10.13 9.93
C MET A 96 -1.25 -10.81 10.97
N PRO A 97 -1.47 -12.09 11.26
CA PRO A 97 -0.81 -12.78 12.38
C PRO A 97 0.70 -13.01 12.15
N ASN A 98 1.15 -13.18 10.90
CA ASN A 98 2.54 -13.49 10.56
C ASN A 98 3.16 -12.49 9.58
N ILE A 99 4.49 -12.39 9.62
CA ILE A 99 5.28 -11.44 8.82
C ILE A 99 5.27 -11.74 7.31
N THR A 100 5.19 -13.00 6.90
CA THR A 100 5.25 -13.40 5.48
C THR A 100 3.86 -13.58 4.87
N ASN A 101 2.84 -12.97 5.48
CA ASN A 101 1.48 -13.22 5.02
C ASN A 101 1.19 -12.57 3.66
N THR A 102 0.50 -13.35 2.83
CA THR A 102 0.11 -13.02 1.45
C THR A 102 -1.40 -12.87 1.33
N PHE A 103 -1.89 -12.40 0.18
CA PHE A 103 -3.35 -12.35 -0.05
C PHE A 103 -3.98 -13.75 -0.02
N ALA A 104 -3.28 -14.79 -0.48
CA ALA A 104 -3.74 -16.18 -0.47
C ALA A 104 -3.95 -16.75 0.94
N ASP A 105 -3.26 -16.18 1.94
CA ASP A 105 -3.40 -16.59 3.33
C ASP A 105 -4.74 -16.16 3.94
N ILE A 106 -5.42 -15.18 3.34
CA ILE A 106 -6.72 -14.67 3.76
C ILE A 106 -7.79 -15.50 3.05
N GLN A 107 -8.25 -16.54 3.74
CA GLN A 107 -9.21 -17.48 3.18
C GLN A 107 -10.62 -16.92 3.24
N THR A 108 -11.34 -17.13 2.14
CA THR A 108 -12.76 -16.83 2.01
C THR A 108 -13.45 -18.09 1.48
N ILE A 109 -14.78 -18.09 1.41
CA ILE A 109 -15.51 -19.22 0.82
C ILE A 109 -15.42 -19.24 -0.72
N VAL A 110 -14.95 -18.17 -1.38
CA VAL A 110 -14.66 -18.20 -2.82
C VAL A 110 -13.37 -18.99 -3.04
N PRO A 111 -13.43 -20.13 -3.75
CA PRO A 111 -12.25 -20.93 -4.03
C PRO A 111 -11.26 -20.17 -4.91
N VAL A 112 -9.96 -20.38 -4.69
CA VAL A 112 -8.89 -19.75 -5.50
C VAL A 112 -9.07 -20.05 -7.00
N SER A 113 -9.51 -21.26 -7.35
CA SER A 113 -9.78 -21.67 -8.75
C SER A 113 -10.88 -20.85 -9.43
N ASN A 114 -11.75 -20.23 -8.66
CA ASN A 114 -12.90 -19.46 -9.13
C ASN A 114 -12.72 -17.96 -8.83
N TYR A 115 -11.55 -17.53 -8.39
CA TYR A 115 -11.35 -16.14 -7.99
C TYR A 115 -11.54 -15.16 -9.18
N PRO A 116 -12.26 -14.03 -8.99
CA PRO A 116 -12.82 -13.50 -7.74
C PRO A 116 -14.32 -13.84 -7.54
N GLU A 117 -14.90 -14.79 -8.28
CA GLU A 117 -16.35 -15.05 -8.29
C GLU A 117 -16.71 -16.55 -8.36
N VAL A 118 -17.62 -17.00 -7.49
CA VAL A 118 -18.19 -18.35 -7.54
C VAL A 118 -19.71 -18.29 -7.54
N SER A 119 -20.37 -19.10 -8.37
CA SER A 119 -21.82 -19.26 -8.32
C SER A 119 -22.24 -20.06 -7.09
N LEU A 120 -23.39 -19.74 -6.51
CA LEU A 120 -23.94 -20.56 -5.41
C LEU A 120 -24.27 -21.97 -5.90
N THR A 121 -24.64 -22.12 -7.18
CA THR A 121 -24.82 -23.42 -7.84
C THR A 121 -23.57 -24.28 -7.73
N ASN A 122 -22.37 -23.72 -7.91
CA ASN A 122 -21.14 -24.49 -7.77
C ASN A 122 -20.89 -24.90 -6.32
N LEU A 123 -21.20 -24.03 -5.34
CA LEU A 123 -20.99 -24.30 -3.92
C LEU A 123 -21.93 -25.39 -3.37
N VAL A 124 -23.17 -25.49 -3.87
CA VAL A 124 -24.11 -26.53 -3.42
C VAL A 124 -23.86 -27.90 -4.05
N ASN A 125 -23.21 -27.93 -5.21
CA ASN A 125 -22.89 -29.16 -5.91
C ASN A 125 -21.50 -29.71 -5.53
N ALA A 126 -21.20 -30.92 -6.01
CA ALA A 126 -19.86 -31.49 -5.89
C ALA A 126 -18.82 -30.54 -6.52
N PRO A 127 -17.63 -30.36 -5.90
CA PRO A 127 -17.13 -31.11 -4.75
C PRO A 127 -17.51 -30.54 -3.36
N TYR A 128 -18.11 -29.34 -3.30
CA TYR A 128 -18.31 -28.61 -2.04
C TYR A 128 -19.50 -29.13 -1.23
N ASN A 129 -20.62 -29.45 -1.90
CA ASN A 129 -21.82 -30.03 -1.29
C ASN A 129 -22.34 -29.22 -0.07
N TYR A 130 -22.35 -27.88 -0.16
CA TYR A 130 -22.79 -27.01 0.92
C TYR A 130 -24.31 -26.87 1.05
N GLY A 131 -25.08 -27.36 0.07
CA GLY A 131 -26.53 -27.44 0.16
C GLY A 131 -26.95 -28.70 0.91
N ARG A 132 -27.85 -28.58 1.89
CA ARG A 132 -28.48 -29.72 2.57
C ARG A 132 -29.97 -29.53 2.79
N ASP A 133 -30.61 -30.67 2.99
CA ASP A 133 -32.00 -30.81 3.41
C ASP A 133 -32.05 -31.96 4.44
N ASP A 134 -32.80 -31.81 5.53
CA ASP A 134 -32.78 -32.78 6.63
C ASP A 134 -33.72 -33.97 6.41
N ASP A 135 -34.72 -33.80 5.55
CA ASP A 135 -35.77 -34.78 5.27
C ASP A 135 -35.49 -35.64 4.03
N GLY A 136 -34.30 -35.50 3.47
CA GLY A 136 -33.76 -36.39 2.45
C GLY A 136 -34.17 -36.01 1.03
N ASP A 137 -34.59 -34.76 0.81
CA ASP A 137 -34.84 -34.27 -0.53
C ASP A 137 -33.54 -34.18 -1.34
N GLU A 138 -33.57 -34.72 -2.55
CA GLU A 138 -32.44 -34.70 -3.48
C GLU A 138 -32.49 -33.51 -4.46
N GLY A 139 -31.41 -33.33 -5.23
CA GLY A 139 -31.38 -32.37 -6.33
C GLY A 139 -31.31 -30.91 -5.90
N ILE A 140 -30.50 -30.60 -4.88
CA ILE A 140 -30.35 -29.23 -4.40
C ILE A 140 -29.74 -28.34 -5.50
N ASN A 141 -30.47 -27.30 -5.86
CA ASN A 141 -30.06 -26.27 -6.80
C ASN A 141 -30.02 -24.91 -6.10
N ALA A 142 -29.19 -24.00 -6.62
CA ALA A 142 -29.03 -22.67 -6.09
C ALA A 142 -28.95 -21.63 -7.21
N THR A 143 -29.45 -20.43 -6.97
CA THR A 143 -29.22 -19.25 -7.81
C THR A 143 -28.43 -18.19 -7.07
N GLY A 144 -27.78 -17.30 -7.83
CA GLY A 144 -26.95 -16.23 -7.30
C GLY A 144 -25.46 -16.57 -7.29
N LYS A 145 -24.67 -15.60 -6.84
CA LYS A 145 -23.21 -15.66 -6.87
C LYS A 145 -22.59 -14.91 -5.70
N LEU A 146 -21.36 -15.31 -5.36
CA LEU A 146 -20.51 -14.65 -4.41
C LEU A 146 -19.31 -14.04 -5.13
N THR A 147 -18.98 -12.80 -4.78
CA THR A 147 -17.90 -12.03 -5.39
C THR A 147 -16.96 -11.46 -4.33
N ILE A 148 -15.69 -11.34 -4.72
CA ILE A 148 -14.62 -10.70 -3.96
C ILE A 148 -14.21 -9.41 -4.64
N LYS A 149 -13.97 -8.38 -3.83
CA LYS A 149 -13.31 -7.17 -4.28
C LYS A 149 -12.24 -6.74 -3.28
N TRP A 150 -11.05 -6.44 -3.78
CA TRP A 150 -9.97 -5.84 -3.00
C TRP A 150 -9.74 -4.39 -3.41
N GLN A 151 -9.54 -3.53 -2.41
CA GLN A 151 -9.09 -2.17 -2.61
C GLN A 151 -7.88 -1.87 -1.72
N ASP A 152 -6.93 -1.11 -2.23
CA ASP A 152 -5.85 -0.54 -1.41
C ASP A 152 -6.31 0.71 -0.64
N SER A 153 -5.45 1.27 0.19
CA SER A 153 -5.75 2.46 1.00
C SER A 153 -5.98 3.74 0.20
N SER A 154 -5.68 3.75 -1.10
CA SER A 154 -6.06 4.83 -2.02
C SER A 154 -7.44 4.64 -2.64
N GLY A 155 -8.09 3.51 -2.36
CA GLY A 155 -9.35 3.09 -2.96
C GLY A 155 -9.21 2.45 -4.34
N LYS A 156 -7.98 2.24 -4.83
CA LYS A 156 -7.73 1.57 -6.12
C LYS A 156 -8.17 0.12 -6.01
N ASP A 157 -8.97 -0.34 -6.98
CA ASP A 157 -9.29 -1.76 -7.13
C ASP A 157 -8.04 -2.54 -7.56
N ILE A 158 -7.67 -3.53 -6.76
CA ILE A 158 -6.52 -4.41 -6.98
C ILE A 158 -6.94 -5.88 -7.14
N THR A 159 -8.22 -6.14 -7.36
CA THR A 159 -8.77 -7.51 -7.40
C THR A 159 -8.08 -8.37 -8.46
N GLU A 160 -7.88 -7.84 -9.67
CA GLU A 160 -7.17 -8.55 -10.74
C GLU A 160 -5.67 -8.71 -10.46
N ASP A 161 -5.04 -7.73 -9.78
CA ASP A 161 -3.64 -7.81 -9.37
C ASP A 161 -3.44 -8.98 -8.38
N VAL A 162 -4.36 -9.11 -7.40
CA VAL A 162 -4.41 -10.22 -6.44
C VAL A 162 -4.70 -11.55 -7.11
N LYS A 163 -5.61 -11.58 -8.10
CA LYS A 163 -5.91 -12.79 -8.88
C LYS A 163 -4.66 -13.30 -9.63
N ALA A 164 -3.93 -12.40 -10.26
CA ALA A 164 -2.73 -12.73 -11.00
C ALA A 164 -1.57 -13.14 -10.07
N ASN A 165 -1.52 -12.59 -8.85
CA ASN A 165 -0.43 -12.78 -7.90
C ASN A 165 -0.96 -13.06 -6.48
N PRO A 166 -1.62 -14.20 -6.22
CA PRO A 166 -2.25 -14.46 -4.92
C PRO A 166 -1.22 -14.59 -3.78
N ASN A 167 0.01 -15.00 -4.09
CA ASN A 167 1.12 -15.10 -3.13
C ASN A 167 1.90 -13.79 -2.97
N MET A 168 1.38 -12.66 -3.47
CA MET A 168 1.98 -11.35 -3.23
C MET A 168 1.83 -10.99 -1.74
N GLU A 169 2.92 -10.51 -1.14
CA GLU A 169 2.92 -10.05 0.25
C GLU A 169 2.11 -8.76 0.42
N LEU A 170 1.46 -8.61 1.58
CA LEU A 170 0.74 -7.38 1.91
C LEU A 170 1.73 -6.25 2.20
N ASP A 171 1.47 -5.08 1.61
CA ASP A 171 2.32 -3.89 1.70
C ASP A 171 1.67 -2.80 2.57
N PHE A 172 2.34 -2.42 3.67
CA PHE A 172 1.86 -1.36 4.56
C PHE A 172 1.60 -0.01 3.90
N CYS A 173 2.32 0.33 2.83
CA CYS A 173 2.13 1.57 2.08
C CYS A 173 0.87 1.59 1.22
N ASN A 174 0.29 0.42 0.99
CA ASN A 174 -1.00 0.23 0.32
C ASN A 174 -2.09 -0.20 1.32
N ALA A 175 -1.75 -0.37 2.60
CA ALA A 175 -2.67 -0.75 3.66
C ALA A 175 -3.28 0.49 4.38
N PRO A 176 -4.41 0.35 5.09
CA PRO A 176 -5.21 -0.87 5.21
C PRO A 176 -5.87 -1.25 3.88
N TYR A 177 -5.89 -2.54 3.60
CA TYR A 177 -6.61 -3.10 2.46
C TYR A 177 -8.07 -3.32 2.83
N GLN A 178 -8.99 -3.04 1.91
CA GLN A 178 -10.41 -3.35 2.07
C GLN A 178 -10.76 -4.59 1.24
N LEU A 179 -11.12 -5.66 1.92
CA LEU A 179 -11.68 -6.88 1.32
C LEU A 179 -13.20 -6.84 1.45
N THR A 180 -13.91 -6.75 0.33
CA THR A 180 -15.38 -6.79 0.31
C THR A 180 -15.86 -8.10 -0.28
N LEU A 181 -16.68 -8.81 0.50
CA LEU A 181 -17.41 -10.00 0.07
C LEU A 181 -18.85 -9.59 -0.22
N SER A 182 -19.39 -10.00 -1.37
CA SER A 182 -20.78 -9.66 -1.77
C SER A 182 -21.48 -10.86 -2.37
N ALA A 183 -22.65 -11.19 -1.83
CA ALA A 183 -23.55 -12.21 -2.34
C ALA A 183 -24.80 -11.55 -2.95
N THR A 184 -25.23 -12.06 -4.11
CA THR A 184 -26.50 -11.62 -4.71
C THR A 184 -27.68 -12.27 -4.02
N ASP A 185 -28.87 -11.70 -4.26
CA ASP A 185 -30.12 -12.37 -3.98
C ASP A 185 -30.24 -13.67 -4.79
N GLY A 186 -31.08 -14.58 -4.32
CA GLY A 186 -31.26 -15.90 -4.92
C GLY A 186 -32.13 -16.82 -4.09
N TYR A 187 -32.08 -18.11 -4.41
CA TYR A 187 -32.80 -19.14 -3.68
C TYR A 187 -32.09 -20.49 -3.74
N LEU A 188 -32.32 -21.34 -2.73
CA LEU A 188 -32.12 -22.79 -2.77
C LEU A 188 -33.43 -23.48 -3.12
N SER A 189 -33.36 -24.55 -3.91
CA SER A 189 -34.50 -25.40 -4.19
C SER A 189 -34.10 -26.86 -4.28
N THR A 190 -34.94 -27.76 -3.78
CA THR A 190 -34.85 -29.22 -3.95
C THR A 190 -35.72 -29.69 -5.12
N GLU A 191 -35.65 -30.96 -5.52
CA GLU A 191 -36.56 -31.53 -6.53
C GLU A 191 -37.97 -31.75 -5.96
N TYR A 192 -38.04 -32.25 -4.73
CA TYR A 192 -39.25 -32.54 -3.95
C TYR A 192 -39.22 -31.76 -2.61
N GLY A 193 -40.21 -31.93 -1.74
CA GLY A 193 -40.24 -31.28 -0.42
C GLY A 193 -41.30 -30.20 -0.23
N ILE A 194 -41.75 -30.03 1.01
CA ILE A 194 -42.58 -28.91 1.44
C ILE A 194 -42.06 -28.43 2.81
N PRO A 195 -41.42 -27.25 2.91
CA PRO A 195 -41.18 -26.27 1.85
C PRO A 195 -40.02 -26.62 0.90
N LYS A 196 -40.28 -26.56 -0.42
CA LYS A 196 -39.30 -26.84 -1.49
C LYS A 196 -38.18 -25.79 -1.65
N THR A 197 -38.33 -24.60 -1.07
CA THR A 197 -37.50 -23.44 -1.45
C THR A 197 -37.19 -22.54 -0.26
N THR A 198 -35.94 -22.06 -0.23
CA THR A 198 -35.46 -21.03 0.70
C THR A 198 -34.94 -19.85 -0.10
N TYR A 199 -35.41 -18.64 0.20
CA TYR A 199 -34.98 -17.40 -0.47
C TYR A 199 -33.91 -16.68 0.34
N PHE A 200 -33.00 -15.99 -0.35
CA PHE A 200 -32.00 -15.13 0.25
C PHE A 200 -32.03 -13.73 -0.35
N ASN A 201 -31.80 -12.75 0.49
CA ASN A 201 -31.56 -11.37 0.07
C ASN A 201 -30.09 -11.19 -0.30
N ASN A 202 -29.78 -10.15 -1.06
CA ASN A 202 -28.39 -9.77 -1.30
C ASN A 202 -27.75 -9.22 -0.01
N ALA A 203 -26.45 -9.42 0.15
CA ALA A 203 -25.69 -8.87 1.27
C ALA A 203 -24.23 -8.62 0.91
N ASN A 204 -23.59 -7.71 1.64
CA ASN A 204 -22.15 -7.49 1.55
C ASN A 204 -21.55 -7.20 2.93
N HIS A 205 -20.24 -7.42 3.04
CA HIS A 205 -19.45 -7.09 4.23
C HIS A 205 -18.02 -6.73 3.81
N SER A 206 -17.43 -5.73 4.48
CA SER A 206 -16.06 -5.28 4.22
C SER A 206 -15.17 -5.51 5.44
N TYR A 207 -14.02 -6.12 5.22
CA TYR A 207 -12.95 -6.28 6.19
C TYR A 207 -11.81 -5.31 5.88
N TYR A 208 -11.26 -4.66 6.91
CA TYR A 208 -10.08 -3.82 6.80
C TYR A 208 -8.88 -4.56 7.38
N ILE A 209 -7.81 -4.71 6.59
CA ILE A 209 -6.71 -5.62 6.93
C ILE A 209 -5.37 -4.91 6.75
N ASN A 210 -4.52 -4.99 7.77
CA ASN A 210 -3.13 -4.54 7.76
C ASN A 210 -2.16 -5.73 7.73
N PRO A 211 -0.99 -5.59 7.09
CA PRO A 211 0.12 -6.53 7.30
C PRO A 211 0.51 -6.60 8.79
N ASN A 212 1.30 -7.61 9.15
CA ASN A 212 1.83 -7.72 10.50
C ASN A 212 2.75 -6.53 10.81
N ARG A 213 2.60 -5.90 11.98
CA ARG A 213 3.32 -4.66 12.37
C ARG A 213 4.85 -4.73 12.29
N ILE A 214 5.46 -5.92 12.31
CA ILE A 214 6.91 -6.07 12.10
C ILE A 214 7.33 -5.57 10.70
N ASN A 215 6.41 -5.61 9.72
CA ASN A 215 6.65 -5.11 8.37
C ASN A 215 6.50 -3.57 8.26
N ALA A 216 6.33 -2.87 9.38
CA ALA A 216 6.19 -1.43 9.38
C ALA A 216 7.33 -0.75 8.61
N LYS A 217 6.99 0.30 7.87
CA LYS A 217 7.93 0.95 6.97
C LYS A 217 7.66 2.43 6.78
N VAL A 218 8.67 3.11 6.27
CA VAL A 218 8.54 4.46 5.74
C VAL A 218 8.16 4.34 4.26
N CYS A 219 7.04 4.94 3.90
CA CYS A 219 6.50 4.86 2.54
C CYS A 219 6.97 5.99 1.65
N PHE A 220 7.02 7.20 2.21
CA PHE A 220 7.42 8.39 1.48
C PHE A 220 8.26 9.33 2.33
N ALA A 221 9.20 10.00 1.68
CA ALA A 221 9.88 11.18 2.22
C ALA A 221 9.28 12.42 1.57
N GLN A 222 8.72 13.30 2.39
CA GLN A 222 7.95 14.46 1.97
C GLN A 222 8.70 15.77 2.28
N PRO A 223 9.42 16.32 1.28
CA PRO A 223 9.82 17.73 1.27
C PRO A 223 8.65 18.61 0.82
N SER A 224 8.92 19.88 0.47
CA SER A 224 7.92 20.77 -0.11
C SER A 224 7.23 20.15 -1.32
N LEU A 225 5.89 20.22 -1.29
CA LEU A 225 5.00 19.74 -2.34
C LEU A 225 4.49 20.89 -3.24
N HIS A 226 4.95 22.13 -3.01
CA HIS A 226 4.45 23.34 -3.66
C HIS A 226 4.79 23.40 -5.16
N ALA A 227 3.89 23.99 -5.94
CA ALA A 227 3.96 24.28 -7.39
C ALA A 227 4.61 23.19 -8.26
N GLN A 228 3.84 22.14 -8.58
CA GLN A 228 4.25 21.09 -9.52
C GLN A 228 3.42 21.17 -10.81
N GLN A 229 4.06 21.35 -11.96
CA GLN A 229 3.41 21.34 -13.28
C GLN A 229 3.35 19.92 -13.90
N GLY A 230 3.12 18.88 -13.09
CA GLY A 230 2.89 17.52 -13.60
C GLY A 230 4.09 16.87 -14.30
N ASP A 231 5.29 17.43 -14.15
CA ASP A 231 6.54 16.88 -14.65
C ASP A 231 7.30 16.20 -13.49
N GLU A 232 6.81 15.02 -13.13
CA GLU A 232 7.37 14.18 -12.08
C GLU A 232 7.62 12.76 -12.64
N GLN A 233 8.67 12.08 -12.15
CA GLN A 233 8.86 10.66 -12.43
C GLN A 233 7.97 9.84 -11.49
N ARG A 234 6.88 9.29 -12.01
CA ARG A 234 5.87 8.54 -11.21
C ARG A 234 6.46 7.33 -10.50
N GLU A 235 7.59 6.82 -10.99
CA GLU A 235 8.35 5.74 -10.40
C GLU A 235 8.93 6.14 -9.04
N TYR A 236 9.45 7.36 -8.92
CA TYR A 236 10.18 7.86 -7.74
C TYR A 236 9.41 8.90 -6.92
N TRP A 237 8.39 9.53 -7.50
CA TRP A 237 7.62 10.59 -6.87
C TRP A 237 6.12 10.30 -6.96
N VAL A 238 5.42 10.42 -5.84
CA VAL A 238 3.95 10.38 -5.79
C VAL A 238 3.43 11.77 -5.47
N ARG A 239 2.60 12.28 -6.38
CA ARG A 239 1.94 13.58 -6.21
C ARG A 239 1.23 13.62 -4.86
N LYS A 240 1.43 14.72 -4.12
CA LYS A 240 0.92 14.96 -2.76
C LYS A 240 1.52 14.09 -1.64
N LYS A 241 2.38 13.10 -1.92
CA LYS A 241 3.03 12.28 -0.88
C LYS A 241 4.53 12.56 -0.76
N GLY A 242 5.24 12.68 -1.88
CA GLY A 242 6.69 12.94 -1.91
C GLY A 242 7.48 11.86 -2.65
N PHE A 243 8.76 11.72 -2.29
CA PHE A 243 9.64 10.69 -2.83
C PHE A 243 9.27 9.31 -2.27
N LYS A 244 9.16 8.30 -3.14
CA LYS A 244 9.00 6.90 -2.72
C LYS A 244 10.31 6.40 -2.12
N VAL A 245 10.22 5.74 -0.98
CA VAL A 245 11.38 5.07 -0.40
C VAL A 245 11.84 3.93 -1.30
N GLN A 246 13.12 3.92 -1.61
CA GLN A 246 13.81 2.90 -2.40
C GLN A 246 14.52 1.90 -1.48
N PRO A 247 14.83 0.69 -1.97
CA PRO A 247 15.63 -0.29 -1.22
C PRO A 247 16.94 0.32 -0.68
N PHE A 248 17.36 -0.12 0.51
CA PHE A 248 18.53 0.42 1.21
C PHE A 248 19.88 -0.16 0.73
N ASN A 249 19.93 -0.69 -0.49
CA ASN A 249 21.17 -1.18 -1.09
C ASN A 249 22.14 -0.06 -1.45
N ASN A 250 21.63 1.15 -1.70
CA ASN A 250 22.42 2.35 -1.87
C ASN A 250 21.72 3.54 -1.19
N PRO A 251 22.32 4.19 -0.18
CA PRO A 251 21.70 5.30 0.55
C PRO A 251 21.39 6.51 -0.34
N THR A 252 22.10 6.69 -1.46
CA THR A 252 21.87 7.83 -2.39
C THR A 252 20.61 7.67 -3.24
N ASN A 253 19.96 6.50 -3.20
CA ASN A 253 18.67 6.28 -3.86
C ASN A 253 17.50 6.91 -3.09
N ASN A 254 17.73 7.37 -1.86
CA ASN A 254 16.70 7.92 -0.98
C ASN A 254 16.95 9.40 -0.68
N PHE A 255 15.86 10.15 -0.58
CA PHE A 255 15.89 11.56 -0.26
C PHE A 255 16.35 11.81 1.19
N PRO A 256 17.09 12.89 1.49
CA PRO A 256 17.78 13.80 0.56
C PRO A 256 19.22 13.38 0.25
N THR A 257 19.73 13.82 -0.91
CA THR A 257 21.16 13.77 -1.25
C THR A 257 21.87 15.11 -1.07
N THR A 258 21.11 16.19 -0.88
CA THR A 258 21.61 17.54 -0.57
C THR A 258 21.06 18.04 0.75
N GLY A 259 21.77 18.90 1.47
CA GLY A 259 21.32 19.39 2.78
C GLY A 259 21.67 20.85 3.05
N SER A 260 20.93 21.47 3.96
CA SER A 260 21.23 22.79 4.52
C SER A 260 20.64 22.87 5.93
N ASN A 261 21.16 23.76 6.75
CA ASN A 261 20.75 23.89 8.14
C ASN A 261 19.27 24.29 8.26
N LYS A 262 18.55 23.63 9.18
CA LYS A 262 17.10 23.74 9.43
C LYS A 262 16.19 23.30 8.28
N MET A 263 16.72 22.79 7.18
CA MET A 263 15.88 22.11 6.20
C MET A 263 15.24 20.90 6.86
N PHE A 264 13.98 20.63 6.56
CA PHE A 264 13.26 19.52 7.16
C PHE A 264 12.35 18.83 6.17
N PHE A 265 12.05 17.57 6.43
CA PHE A 265 11.10 16.79 5.65
C PHE A 265 10.33 15.86 6.58
N TYR A 266 9.27 15.25 6.06
CA TYR A 266 8.47 14.30 6.83
C TYR A 266 8.63 12.90 6.27
N LEU A 267 8.83 11.93 7.15
CA LEU A 267 8.70 10.52 6.81
C LEU A 267 7.26 10.08 7.09
N LEU A 268 6.56 9.67 6.03
CA LEU A 268 5.21 9.15 6.09
C LEU A 268 5.31 7.66 6.41
N LEU A 269 4.97 7.33 7.65
CA LEU A 269 5.09 6.00 8.24
C LEU A 269 3.83 5.19 7.98
N ALA A 270 3.98 3.86 7.93
CA ALA A 270 2.87 2.92 7.91
C ALA A 270 3.18 1.74 8.84
N GLY A 271 2.22 1.38 9.70
CA GLY A 271 2.36 0.32 10.70
C GLY A 271 3.19 0.72 11.94
N ILE A 272 3.72 1.94 12.00
CA ILE A 272 4.50 2.45 13.14
C ILE A 272 4.28 3.96 13.34
N THR A 273 4.36 4.40 14.59
CA THR A 273 4.20 5.81 14.96
C THR A 273 5.53 6.55 15.01
N PRO A 274 5.55 7.88 14.79
CA PRO A 274 6.76 8.68 14.97
C PRO A 274 7.37 8.56 16.36
N GLU A 275 6.54 8.46 17.39
CA GLU A 275 6.95 8.32 18.79
C GLU A 275 7.73 7.02 19.03
N GLN A 276 7.31 5.91 18.40
CA GLN A 276 8.04 4.64 18.47
C GLN A 276 9.42 4.74 17.81
N ILE A 277 9.53 5.40 16.65
CA ILE A 277 10.82 5.62 15.98
C ILE A 277 11.75 6.49 16.86
N ILE A 278 11.22 7.55 17.47
CA ILE A 278 11.99 8.42 18.36
C ILE A 278 12.44 7.67 19.62
N ALA A 279 11.60 6.79 20.18
CA ALA A 279 11.98 5.96 21.32
C ALA A 279 13.14 5.00 21.02
N VAL A 280 13.27 4.55 19.78
CA VAL A 280 14.34 3.65 19.31
C VAL A 280 15.63 4.42 19.00
N ASN A 281 15.53 5.52 18.25
CA ASN A 281 16.70 6.23 17.71
C ASN A 281 17.17 7.40 18.57
N GLY A 282 16.34 7.86 19.51
CA GLY A 282 16.49 9.13 20.20
C GLY A 282 15.95 10.32 19.40
N SER A 283 15.85 11.49 20.05
CA SER A 283 15.44 12.73 19.40
C SER A 283 16.53 13.36 18.54
N THR A 284 17.79 12.97 18.75
CA THR A 284 18.94 13.45 17.97
C THR A 284 19.72 12.27 17.42
N VAL A 285 19.83 12.19 16.10
CA VAL A 285 20.55 11.12 15.39
C VAL A 285 21.82 11.69 14.76
N GLN A 286 22.94 11.04 15.03
CA GLN A 286 24.25 11.39 14.46
C GLN A 286 24.43 10.71 13.11
N GLY A 287 25.06 11.41 12.16
CA GLY A 287 25.48 10.81 10.91
C GLY A 287 26.72 9.95 11.10
N THR A 288 27.07 9.14 10.09
CA THR A 288 28.29 8.33 10.12
C THR A 288 29.57 9.15 10.21
N GLU A 289 29.55 10.36 9.64
CA GLU A 289 30.69 11.28 9.59
C GLU A 289 30.26 12.74 9.77
N GLY A 290 31.20 13.60 10.12
CA GLY A 290 31.02 15.05 10.10
C GLY A 290 30.15 15.60 11.24
N ASN A 291 29.66 16.82 11.03
CA ASN A 291 28.99 17.64 12.06
C ASN A 291 27.49 17.85 11.78
N VAL A 292 26.88 16.99 10.96
CA VAL A 292 25.45 17.06 10.65
C VAL A 292 24.70 16.05 11.50
N THR A 293 23.60 16.49 12.08
CA THR A 293 22.72 15.69 12.94
C THR A 293 21.29 15.86 12.50
N LEU A 294 20.44 14.87 12.81
CA LEU A 294 19.00 14.96 12.62
C LEU A 294 18.33 15.28 13.95
N GLN A 295 17.40 16.20 13.93
CA GLN A 295 16.43 16.39 15.02
C GLN A 295 15.12 15.74 14.62
N LEU A 296 14.72 14.73 15.38
CA LEU A 296 13.51 13.96 15.17
C LEU A 296 12.40 14.47 16.07
N SER A 297 11.24 14.72 15.48
CA SER A 297 10.04 15.09 16.22
C SER A 297 8.79 14.56 15.55
N ALA A 298 7.77 14.28 16.36
CA ALA A 298 6.50 13.84 15.86
C ALA A 298 5.64 15.07 15.54
N ALA A 299 5.27 15.25 14.26
CA ALA A 299 4.56 16.43 13.79
C ALA A 299 3.44 16.05 12.81
N THR A 300 2.54 16.98 12.56
CA THR A 300 1.62 16.88 11.43
C THR A 300 2.29 17.50 10.21
N THR A 301 2.14 16.88 9.04
CA THR A 301 2.78 17.38 7.81
C THR A 301 2.37 18.81 7.51
N HIS A 302 3.31 19.58 6.97
CA HIS A 302 3.05 20.94 6.53
C HIS A 302 2.07 20.90 5.35
N GLY A 303 1.12 21.84 5.31
CA GLY A 303 0.15 21.91 4.21
C GLY A 303 0.74 22.41 2.88
N TRP A 304 1.99 22.89 2.89
CA TRP A 304 2.71 23.47 1.76
C TRP A 304 1.90 24.52 0.95
N GLY A 305 0.96 25.19 1.62
CA GLY A 305 0.39 26.46 1.20
C GLY A 305 -0.70 26.41 0.13
N SER A 306 -1.30 25.25 -0.14
CA SER A 306 -2.37 25.16 -1.14
C SER A 306 -3.63 24.47 -0.60
N ILE A 307 -4.78 25.09 -0.87
CA ILE A 307 -6.14 24.61 -0.53
C ILE A 307 -6.46 23.25 -1.20
N SER A 308 -5.68 22.83 -2.21
CA SER A 308 -5.91 21.62 -3.02
C SER A 308 -4.89 20.49 -2.82
N TYR A 309 -3.99 20.59 -1.85
CA TYR A 309 -2.87 19.66 -1.59
C TYR A 309 -2.93 19.06 -0.16
N PRO A 310 -2.21 17.94 0.12
CA PRO A 310 -2.71 16.73 0.78
C PRO A 310 -3.40 16.93 2.13
N GLU A 311 -4.20 15.92 2.47
CA GLU A 311 -4.60 15.65 3.85
C GLU A 311 -3.36 15.68 4.75
N ARG A 312 -3.43 16.49 5.80
CA ARG A 312 -2.35 16.63 6.76
C ARG A 312 -2.29 15.36 7.59
N VAL A 313 -1.16 14.65 7.53
CA VAL A 313 -0.99 13.36 8.20
C VAL A 313 0.00 13.48 9.35
N ARG A 314 -0.18 12.65 10.38
CA ARG A 314 0.81 12.49 11.45
C ARG A 314 2.05 11.80 10.86
N ALA A 315 3.22 12.38 11.07
CA ALA A 315 4.46 11.93 10.46
C ALA A 315 5.68 12.21 11.35
N LEU A 316 6.80 11.58 11.04
CA LEU A 316 8.08 11.88 11.67
C LEU A 316 8.74 13.04 10.93
N LYS A 317 8.83 14.21 11.56
CA LYS A 317 9.60 15.35 11.05
C LYS A 317 11.09 15.09 11.33
N VAL A 318 11.88 15.15 10.26
CA VAL A 318 13.33 15.06 10.27
C VAL A 318 13.88 16.43 9.90
N GLU A 319 14.55 17.10 10.83
CA GLU A 319 15.18 18.40 10.62
C GLU A 319 16.70 18.26 10.62
N LEU A 320 17.36 18.86 9.63
CA LEU A 320 18.81 18.80 9.45
C LEU A 320 19.47 19.92 10.24
N ILE A 321 20.39 19.58 11.16
CA ILE A 321 21.20 20.55 11.90
C ILE A 321 22.65 20.35 11.51
N GLY A 322 23.31 21.39 11.03
CA GLY A 322 24.68 21.28 10.54
C GLY A 322 25.37 22.62 10.33
N PRO A 323 26.53 22.62 9.67
CA PRO A 323 27.35 23.81 9.45
C PRO A 323 26.58 25.02 8.93
N THR A 324 26.83 26.18 9.56
CA THR A 324 26.29 27.47 9.14
C THR A 324 27.41 28.50 9.00
N ARG A 325 27.09 29.66 8.41
CA ARG A 325 28.03 30.79 8.30
C ARG A 325 28.58 31.29 9.64
N SER A 326 27.85 31.08 10.74
CA SER A 326 28.26 31.53 12.08
C SER A 326 29.04 30.48 12.87
N TRP A 327 29.13 29.24 12.38
CA TRP A 327 29.90 28.19 13.06
C TRP A 327 31.40 28.41 12.85
N GLU A 328 32.21 28.12 13.87
CA GLU A 328 33.66 28.16 13.76
C GLU A 328 34.15 27.11 12.76
N ASN A 329 33.75 25.85 12.96
CA ASN A 329 34.04 24.76 12.05
C ASN A 329 32.88 24.56 11.06
N LYS A 330 33.10 24.97 9.81
CA LYS A 330 32.10 24.85 8.73
C LYS A 330 32.30 23.60 7.87
N LYS A 331 33.29 22.76 8.20
CA LYS A 331 33.63 21.57 7.43
C LYS A 331 32.41 20.66 7.32
N PHE A 332 32.10 20.29 6.08
CA PHE A 332 31.15 19.25 5.76
C PHE A 332 31.91 18.01 5.26
N LEU A 333 31.35 16.85 5.57
CA LEU A 333 31.76 15.56 5.04
C LEU A 333 30.48 14.82 4.64
N PRO A 334 30.43 14.18 3.46
CA PRO A 334 29.30 13.34 3.09
C PRO A 334 28.95 12.36 4.19
N THR A 335 27.69 12.32 4.60
CA THR A 335 27.30 11.60 5.81
C THR A 335 26.02 10.82 5.58
N GLU A 336 26.02 9.59 6.07
CA GLU A 336 24.92 8.64 5.96
C GLU A 336 24.14 8.61 7.28
N PHE A 337 22.82 8.51 7.16
CA PHE A 337 21.93 8.35 8.30
C PHE A 337 21.13 7.05 8.18
N LYS A 338 20.90 6.41 9.34
CA LYS A 338 20.10 5.20 9.47
C LYS A 338 19.11 5.40 10.60
N LEU A 339 17.85 5.12 10.32
CA LEU A 339 16.77 5.08 11.30
C LEU A 339 16.26 3.65 11.42
N TYR A 340 15.95 3.25 12.64
CA TYR A 340 15.52 1.89 12.97
C TYR A 340 14.10 1.88 13.57
N SER A 341 13.37 0.79 13.37
CA SER A 341 12.01 0.61 13.92
C SER A 341 11.98 -0.15 15.24
N ASP A 342 13.07 -0.85 15.58
CA ASP A 342 13.23 -1.56 16.84
C ASP A 342 14.71 -1.62 17.27
N ASN A 343 14.92 -1.93 18.56
CA ASN A 343 16.23 -2.14 19.16
C ASN A 343 16.66 -3.62 19.22
N ILE A 344 15.72 -4.55 18.97
CA ILE A 344 15.93 -5.99 19.22
C ILE A 344 16.51 -6.68 17.99
N GLY A 345 16.06 -6.28 16.79
CA GLY A 345 16.57 -6.76 15.51
C GLY A 345 17.34 -5.70 14.73
N GLY A 346 17.27 -4.42 15.13
CA GLY A 346 17.90 -3.33 14.40
C GLY A 346 17.28 -3.19 13.01
N HIS A 347 15.96 -3.35 12.91
CA HIS A 347 15.27 -3.29 11.63
C HIS A 347 15.34 -1.87 11.03
N LEU A 348 16.21 -1.73 10.01
CA LEU A 348 16.44 -0.48 9.29
C LEU A 348 15.16 -0.06 8.56
N ILE A 349 14.62 1.11 8.91
CA ILE A 349 13.37 1.63 8.35
C ILE A 349 13.60 2.83 7.42
N TYR A 350 14.73 3.52 7.55
CA TYR A 350 15.10 4.58 6.62
C TYR A 350 16.61 4.74 6.53
N ASN A 351 17.12 4.95 5.31
CA ASN A 351 18.53 5.15 5.06
C ASN A 351 18.72 6.13 3.90
N PHE A 352 19.53 7.16 4.14
CA PHE A 352 19.86 8.16 3.13
C PHE A 352 21.26 8.73 3.38
N LYS A 353 21.84 9.38 2.37
CA LYS A 353 23.16 10.01 2.46
C LYS A 353 23.14 11.40 1.87
N ILE A 354 23.58 12.37 2.65
CA ILE A 354 23.80 13.74 2.17
C ILE A 354 25.21 13.80 1.58
N GLU A 355 25.31 14.18 0.32
CA GLU A 355 26.57 14.27 -0.44
C GLU A 355 27.00 15.70 -0.74
N ARG A 356 26.13 16.69 -0.51
CA ARG A 356 26.46 18.11 -0.69
C ARG A 356 25.73 18.95 0.35
N TRP A 357 26.45 19.90 0.95
CA TRP A 357 25.90 20.80 1.96
C TRP A 357 25.93 22.25 1.49
N PHE A 358 24.82 22.95 1.70
CA PHE A 358 24.62 24.33 1.28
C PHE A 358 24.53 25.28 2.47
N ILE A 359 25.25 26.40 2.40
CA ILE A 359 25.16 27.52 3.33
C ILE A 359 24.68 28.76 2.56
N PRO A 360 23.39 29.14 2.70
CA PRO A 360 22.87 30.39 2.13
C PRO A 360 23.38 31.62 2.90
N LEU A 361 23.49 32.74 2.20
CA LEU A 361 23.57 34.08 2.79
C LEU A 361 22.15 34.65 2.85
N PRO A 362 21.62 34.99 4.04
CA PRO A 362 20.34 35.69 4.14
C PRO A 362 20.39 37.03 3.41
N GLY A 363 19.38 37.31 2.57
CA GLY A 363 19.30 38.56 1.83
C GLY A 363 20.29 38.67 0.65
N GLU A 364 20.41 39.87 0.11
CA GLU A 364 21.12 40.11 -1.14
C GLU A 364 22.63 39.97 -1.00
N ALA A 365 23.26 39.36 -2.01
CA ALA A 365 24.71 39.31 -2.10
C ALA A 365 25.32 40.65 -2.56
N ASN A 366 24.50 41.59 -3.07
CA ASN A 366 24.96 42.84 -3.68
C ASN A 366 25.95 42.60 -4.85
N GLY A 367 25.63 41.64 -5.72
CA GLY A 367 26.39 41.32 -6.92
C GLY A 367 27.26 40.06 -6.83
N TYR A 368 27.68 39.57 -8.00
CA TYR A 368 28.37 38.29 -8.14
C TYR A 368 29.72 38.24 -7.40
N TRP A 369 30.53 39.30 -7.45
CA TRP A 369 31.85 39.28 -6.80
C TRP A 369 31.75 39.24 -5.27
N ASN A 370 30.74 39.88 -4.70
CA ASN A 370 30.46 39.79 -3.27
C ASN A 370 29.94 38.38 -2.89
N ALA A 371 29.08 37.79 -3.72
CA ALA A 371 28.68 36.37 -3.58
C ALA A 371 29.90 35.43 -3.59
N HIS A 372 30.83 35.67 -4.52
CA HIS A 372 32.04 34.87 -4.68
C HIS A 372 32.97 34.99 -3.47
N ASN A 373 33.20 36.23 -3.01
CA ASN A 373 34.01 36.49 -1.83
C ASN A 373 33.38 35.89 -0.58
N PHE A 374 32.05 35.96 -0.43
CA PHE A 374 31.33 35.31 0.66
C PHE A 374 31.60 33.79 0.67
N CYS A 375 31.39 33.09 -0.46
CA CYS A 375 31.63 31.64 -0.49
C CYS A 375 33.07 31.25 -0.20
N ASN A 376 34.05 31.97 -0.76
CA ASN A 376 35.47 31.71 -0.48
C ASN A 376 35.83 31.99 0.98
N SER A 377 35.19 32.98 1.62
CA SER A 377 35.42 33.31 3.02
C SER A 377 34.93 32.25 4.01
N LEU A 378 34.01 31.37 3.59
CA LEU A 378 33.57 30.24 4.41
C LEU A 378 34.69 29.20 4.60
N GLY A 379 35.68 29.16 3.70
CA GLY A 379 36.75 28.14 3.70
C GLY A 379 36.22 26.75 3.36
N TYR A 380 36.96 25.71 3.76
CA TYR A 380 36.53 24.29 3.70
C TYR A 380 36.03 23.79 2.33
N GLY A 381 36.43 24.43 1.23
CA GLY A 381 36.02 24.02 -0.12
C GLY A 381 34.65 24.54 -0.56
N TYR A 382 34.00 25.41 0.22
CA TYR A 382 32.77 26.08 -0.23
C TYR A 382 33.04 26.97 -1.44
N ARG A 383 32.15 26.86 -2.43
CA ARG A 383 32.19 27.64 -3.67
C ARG A 383 30.80 28.13 -4.04
N ILE A 384 30.74 29.06 -5.00
CA ILE A 384 29.48 29.35 -5.69
C ILE A 384 29.01 28.05 -6.38
N PRO A 385 27.74 27.64 -6.19
CA PRO A 385 27.18 26.48 -6.85
C PRO A 385 27.10 26.66 -8.37
N GLY A 386 27.17 25.55 -9.10
CA GLY A 386 26.81 25.56 -10.51
C GLY A 386 25.30 25.59 -10.68
N VAL A 387 24.83 25.86 -11.90
CA VAL A 387 23.40 25.67 -12.22
C VAL A 387 22.99 24.21 -11.93
N GLU A 388 23.87 23.25 -12.21
CA GLU A 388 23.73 21.83 -11.92
C GLU A 388 23.69 21.48 -10.42
N ASP A 389 24.17 22.36 -9.54
CA ASP A 389 24.05 22.17 -8.09
C ASP A 389 22.66 22.60 -7.58
N TYR A 390 21.91 23.34 -8.38
CA TYR A 390 20.58 23.85 -8.02
C TYR A 390 19.44 23.11 -8.71
N THR A 391 19.57 22.85 -10.01
CA THR A 391 18.44 22.41 -10.86
C THR A 391 18.89 21.39 -11.90
N ASN A 392 17.93 20.55 -12.33
CA ASN A 392 18.08 19.60 -13.42
C ASN A 392 17.36 20.05 -14.70
N ALA A 393 17.00 21.34 -14.78
CA ALA A 393 16.36 21.98 -15.91
C ALA A 393 17.33 22.19 -17.09
N ASN A 394 16.76 22.39 -18.29
CA ASN A 394 17.50 22.89 -19.45
C ASN A 394 16.87 24.18 -19.97
N ARG A 395 17.70 25.04 -20.55
CA ARG A 395 17.26 26.27 -21.21
C ARG A 395 18.12 26.51 -22.47
N PRO A 396 17.84 25.75 -23.55
CA PRO A 396 18.64 25.80 -24.77
C PRO A 396 18.69 27.19 -25.43
N ASP A 397 17.63 28.00 -25.30
CA ASP A 397 17.49 29.36 -25.85
C ASP A 397 18.56 30.33 -25.32
N ILE A 398 19.10 30.07 -24.13
CA ILE A 398 20.21 30.85 -23.56
C ILE A 398 21.52 30.06 -23.49
N GLY A 399 21.57 28.86 -24.08
CA GLY A 399 22.78 28.04 -24.17
C GLY A 399 23.04 27.09 -23.00
N TRP A 400 22.04 26.80 -22.15
CA TRP A 400 22.19 25.83 -21.06
C TRP A 400 21.54 24.48 -21.39
N ASN A 401 22.35 23.42 -21.48
CA ASN A 401 21.93 22.06 -21.83
C ASN A 401 22.54 20.96 -20.93
N SER A 402 22.92 21.29 -19.70
CA SER A 402 23.57 20.35 -18.76
C SER A 402 22.63 19.82 -17.66
N GLY A 403 21.33 19.97 -17.84
CA GLY A 403 20.29 19.32 -17.03
C GLY A 403 19.97 17.91 -17.55
N ILE A 404 18.73 17.46 -17.37
CA ILE A 404 18.30 16.12 -17.80
C ILE A 404 18.41 15.97 -19.33
N PRO A 405 19.15 14.97 -19.86
CA PRO A 405 19.26 14.74 -21.29
C PRO A 405 17.88 14.60 -21.98
N GLY A 406 17.71 15.29 -23.10
CA GLY A 406 16.47 15.24 -23.89
C GLY A 406 15.28 16.04 -23.30
N ARG A 407 15.45 16.71 -22.16
CA ARG A 407 14.38 17.49 -21.51
C ARG A 407 14.60 19.00 -21.64
N ASN A 408 14.07 19.61 -22.68
CA ASN A 408 14.21 21.05 -22.97
C ASN A 408 13.17 21.91 -22.22
N ILE A 409 13.14 21.82 -20.89
CA ILE A 409 12.17 22.52 -20.04
C ILE A 409 12.91 23.35 -18.99
N ASN A 410 12.60 24.65 -18.96
CA ASN A 410 13.19 25.64 -18.05
C ASN A 410 12.56 25.64 -16.64
N MET A 411 12.36 24.45 -16.08
CA MET A 411 11.91 24.22 -14.71
C MET A 411 12.48 22.87 -14.28
N TYR A 412 12.73 22.66 -12.98
CA TYR A 412 13.19 21.35 -12.54
C TYR A 412 12.12 20.27 -12.77
N ARG A 413 12.57 19.03 -12.87
CA ARG A 413 11.77 17.83 -12.60
C ARG A 413 12.04 17.39 -11.16
N ARG A 414 11.01 17.01 -10.40
CA ARG A 414 11.18 16.47 -9.04
C ARG A 414 11.93 15.15 -9.10
N ALA A 415 13.19 15.17 -8.68
CA ALA A 415 14.10 14.02 -8.71
C ALA A 415 15.27 14.26 -7.75
N LEU A 416 15.89 13.18 -7.28
CA LEU A 416 17.19 13.27 -6.62
C LEU A 416 18.25 13.70 -7.63
N SER A 417 19.28 14.39 -7.14
CA SER A 417 20.47 14.61 -7.95
C SER A 417 21.22 13.30 -8.18
N TYR A 418 21.89 13.22 -9.33
CA TYR A 418 22.70 12.07 -9.68
C TYR A 418 23.92 12.51 -10.47
N ARG A 419 24.90 11.61 -10.60
CA ARG A 419 26.07 11.81 -11.44
C ARG A 419 25.86 11.21 -12.82
N ASP A 420 26.20 11.97 -13.84
CA ASP A 420 26.40 11.47 -15.20
C ASP A 420 27.88 11.67 -15.55
N GLY A 421 28.66 10.59 -15.52
CA GLY A 421 30.12 10.67 -15.53
C GLY A 421 30.67 11.57 -14.41
N ASN A 422 31.36 12.65 -14.78
CA ASN A 422 32.00 13.57 -13.83
C ASN A 422 31.14 14.79 -13.46
N HIS A 423 29.92 14.92 -13.99
CA HIS A 423 29.06 16.06 -13.72
C HIS A 423 27.84 15.67 -12.88
N TRP A 424 27.38 16.61 -12.06
CA TRP A 424 26.10 16.51 -11.39
C TRP A 424 24.97 16.86 -12.34
N VAL A 425 23.84 16.19 -12.20
CA VAL A 425 22.57 16.58 -12.82
C VAL A 425 21.57 16.83 -11.70
N GLY A 426 21.27 18.11 -11.47
CA GLY A 426 20.42 18.54 -10.37
C GLY A 426 21.12 18.62 -9.01
N GLY A 427 20.44 19.29 -8.10
CA GLY A 427 20.76 19.38 -6.69
C GLY A 427 19.61 20.00 -5.91
N PHE A 428 19.87 21.14 -5.27
CA PHE A 428 19.09 21.57 -4.11
C PHE A 428 17.61 21.83 -4.43
N PHE A 429 17.26 22.60 -5.46
CA PHE A 429 15.87 22.99 -5.72
C PHE A 429 15.04 21.85 -6.34
N ASN A 430 15.61 21.01 -7.20
CA ASN A 430 14.87 19.85 -7.72
C ASN A 430 14.60 18.77 -6.66
N GLU A 431 15.43 18.70 -5.61
CA GLU A 431 15.24 17.81 -4.46
C GLU A 431 14.29 18.40 -3.42
N TRP A 432 14.53 19.62 -2.97
CA TRP A 432 13.79 20.21 -1.84
C TRP A 432 12.58 21.03 -2.29
N GLY A 433 12.55 21.49 -3.53
CA GLY A 433 11.42 22.23 -4.09
C GLY A 433 11.52 23.72 -3.82
N VAL A 434 10.36 24.35 -3.67
CA VAL A 434 10.24 25.81 -3.50
C VAL A 434 10.87 26.24 -2.17
N MET A 435 11.82 27.18 -2.25
CA MET A 435 12.32 27.89 -1.07
C MET A 435 11.49 29.15 -0.87
N GLY A 436 10.63 29.14 0.14
CA GLY A 436 9.70 30.24 0.42
C GLY A 436 9.35 30.30 1.89
N ASP A 437 8.49 31.26 2.24
CA ASP A 437 8.05 31.47 3.61
C ASP A 437 7.12 30.36 4.14
N ALA A 438 6.54 30.59 5.32
CA ALA A 438 5.71 29.64 6.06
C ALA A 438 4.55 29.02 5.24
N SER A 439 4.16 29.60 4.11
CA SER A 439 3.12 29.02 3.26
C SER A 439 3.65 27.92 2.33
N SER A 440 4.75 28.14 1.59
CA SER A 440 5.15 27.31 0.44
C SER A 440 6.50 26.60 0.58
N GLY A 441 7.32 26.99 1.56
CA GLY A 441 8.69 26.48 1.71
C GLY A 441 9.06 26.14 3.15
N TYR A 442 10.26 26.55 3.57
CA TYR A 442 10.91 26.09 4.77
C TYR A 442 11.07 27.23 5.78
N PRO A 443 10.08 27.46 6.66
CA PRO A 443 10.16 28.55 7.63
C PRO A 443 11.34 28.38 8.58
N GLY A 444 11.99 29.50 8.92
CA GLY A 444 13.12 29.52 9.85
C GLY A 444 14.47 29.12 9.25
N THR A 445 14.52 28.84 7.94
CA THR A 445 15.77 28.69 7.19
C THR A 445 16.30 30.04 6.70
N ASP A 446 17.57 30.05 6.30
CA ASP A 446 18.24 31.22 5.72
C ASP A 446 18.00 31.35 4.19
N TRP A 447 17.06 30.57 3.64
CA TRP A 447 16.72 30.56 2.22
C TRP A 447 15.55 31.49 1.91
N ASP A 448 15.69 32.29 0.85
CA ASP A 448 14.65 33.17 0.32
C ASP A 448 14.15 32.74 -1.08
N LEU A 449 12.93 33.14 -1.44
CA LEU A 449 12.31 32.92 -2.76
C LEU A 449 12.82 33.93 -3.81
N TYR A 450 14.02 33.72 -4.32
CA TYR A 450 14.66 34.55 -5.36
C TYR A 450 15.51 33.71 -6.32
N ASP A 451 16.15 34.37 -7.28
CA ASP A 451 17.23 33.80 -8.09
C ASP A 451 18.55 33.77 -7.29
N TYR A 452 19.28 32.66 -7.42
CA TYR A 452 20.59 32.43 -6.80
C TYR A 452 21.69 32.43 -7.85
N TRP A 453 22.82 33.06 -7.54
CA TRP A 453 23.98 33.09 -8.44
C TRP A 453 24.54 31.70 -8.72
N ALA A 454 24.85 31.43 -9.99
CA ALA A 454 25.64 30.28 -10.40
C ALA A 454 27.03 30.73 -10.91
N TYR A 455 28.04 29.87 -10.79
CA TYR A 455 29.41 30.25 -11.16
C TYR A 455 29.62 30.39 -12.68
N GLN A 456 28.79 29.72 -13.49
CA GLN A 456 28.91 29.76 -14.94
C GLN A 456 28.46 31.09 -15.53
N THR A 457 29.12 31.47 -16.62
CA THR A 457 28.79 32.64 -17.43
C THR A 457 28.20 32.24 -18.78
N ARG A 458 27.18 32.95 -19.24
CA ARG A 458 26.70 32.87 -20.62
C ARG A 458 27.58 33.67 -21.57
N SER A 459 28.03 34.85 -21.14
CA SER A 459 28.92 35.73 -21.88
C SER A 459 29.82 36.52 -20.92
N ARG A 460 30.76 37.31 -21.45
CA ARG A 460 31.78 38.03 -20.66
C ARG A 460 31.21 38.86 -19.49
N ASN A 461 29.97 39.34 -19.63
CA ASN A 461 29.31 40.19 -18.65
C ASN A 461 27.94 39.64 -18.19
N GLU A 462 27.68 38.34 -18.34
CA GLU A 462 26.37 37.75 -18.06
C GLU A 462 26.52 36.39 -17.36
N TRP A 463 26.02 36.29 -16.14
CA TRP A 463 26.08 35.08 -15.30
C TRP A 463 24.76 34.36 -15.31
N TYR A 464 24.82 33.05 -15.18
CA TYR A 464 23.63 32.27 -14.91
C TYR A 464 23.17 32.46 -13.46
N SER A 465 21.88 32.27 -13.27
CA SER A 465 21.24 32.19 -11.97
C SER A 465 20.09 31.20 -12.01
N VAL A 466 19.70 30.70 -10.85
CA VAL A 466 18.63 29.70 -10.74
C VAL A 466 17.57 30.15 -9.74
N GLY A 467 16.33 30.17 -10.19
CA GLY A 467 15.17 30.52 -9.37
C GLY A 467 14.83 29.43 -8.38
N SER A 468 14.82 29.79 -7.10
CA SER A 468 14.53 28.87 -5.98
C SER A 468 13.06 28.45 -5.87
N GLY A 469 12.17 29.03 -6.68
CA GLY A 469 10.76 28.65 -6.74
C GLY A 469 10.45 27.49 -7.70
N GLY A 470 11.21 27.35 -8.79
CA GLY A 470 10.92 26.36 -9.83
C GLY A 470 12.14 25.76 -10.50
N GLY A 471 13.35 26.13 -10.07
CA GLY A 471 14.60 25.75 -10.70
C GLY A 471 14.77 26.30 -12.11
N ASN A 472 14.07 27.39 -12.45
CA ASN A 472 14.22 28.07 -13.72
C ASN A 472 15.60 28.71 -13.81
N ILE A 473 16.21 28.61 -14.97
CA ILE A 473 17.54 29.13 -15.25
C ILE A 473 17.36 30.50 -15.87
N ASN A 474 18.00 31.53 -15.34
CA ASN A 474 17.98 32.90 -15.82
C ASN A 474 19.40 33.41 -16.04
N THR A 475 19.52 34.56 -16.69
CA THR A 475 20.80 35.26 -16.83
C THR A 475 20.70 36.71 -16.42
N ILE A 476 21.78 37.23 -15.83
CA ILE A 476 21.84 38.62 -15.36
C ILE A 476 23.15 39.28 -15.80
N ALA A 477 23.02 40.49 -16.34
CA ALA A 477 24.14 41.30 -16.80
C ALA A 477 24.81 42.07 -15.64
N ILE A 478 26.15 42.18 -15.67
CA ILE A 478 26.95 42.94 -14.68
C ILE A 478 26.47 44.39 -14.53
N SER A 479 26.14 45.07 -15.63
CA SER A 479 25.77 46.50 -15.63
C SER A 479 24.50 46.83 -14.84
N SER A 480 23.77 45.82 -14.37
CA SER A 480 22.60 45.95 -13.50
C SER A 480 22.91 46.19 -12.02
N HIS A 481 24.16 46.53 -11.66
CA HIS A 481 24.66 46.70 -10.28
C HIS A 481 23.77 47.49 -9.30
N LEU A 482 22.87 48.33 -9.79
CA LEU A 482 21.97 49.16 -8.97
C LEU A 482 20.65 48.46 -8.58
N TYR A 483 20.34 47.26 -9.10
CA TYR A 483 19.05 46.58 -8.89
C TYR A 483 19.14 45.05 -8.74
N ASN A 484 20.31 44.52 -8.40
CA ASN A 484 20.52 43.07 -8.42
C ASN A 484 20.06 42.40 -7.12
N THR A 485 18.87 41.81 -7.16
CA THR A 485 18.22 41.13 -6.03
C THR A 485 18.69 39.68 -5.84
N ASN A 486 19.73 39.22 -6.54
CA ASN A 486 20.13 37.82 -6.45
C ASN A 486 20.73 37.46 -5.09
N ARG A 487 20.34 36.28 -4.64
CA ARG A 487 20.85 35.64 -3.43
C ARG A 487 22.09 34.81 -3.76
N VAL A 488 22.78 34.37 -2.71
CA VAL A 488 23.88 33.41 -2.84
C VAL A 488 23.69 32.31 -1.81
N ALA A 489 23.96 31.08 -2.25
CA ALA A 489 24.28 29.99 -1.35
C ALA A 489 25.61 29.42 -1.77
N CYS A 490 26.32 28.78 -0.85
CA CYS A 490 27.63 28.20 -1.10
C CYS A 490 27.56 26.70 -0.87
N VAL A 491 28.16 25.91 -1.75
CA VAL A 491 28.12 24.45 -1.68
C VAL A 491 29.50 23.87 -1.43
N SER A 492 29.57 22.86 -0.56
CA SER A 492 30.68 21.93 -0.43
C SER A 492 30.22 20.54 -0.84
N PRO A 493 31.06 19.74 -1.53
CA PRO A 493 30.93 18.28 -1.51
C PRO A 493 31.00 17.75 -0.08
#